data_AF-A0A1D6GYC1-F1
#
_entry.id   AF-A0A1D6GYC1-F1
#
_cell.length_a   1.000
_cell.length_b   1.000
_cell.length_c   1.000
_cell.angle_alpha   90.00
_cell.angle_beta   90.00
_cell.angle_gamma   90.00
#
_symmetry.space_group_name_H-M   'P 1'
#
loop_
_entity.id
_entity.type
_entity.pdbx_description
1 polymer ?
#
loop_
_entity_poly.entity_id
_entity_poly.type
_entity_poly.pdbx_seq_one_letter_code
_entity_poly.pdbx_strand_id
1 'polypeptide(L)'
;MKSKCRFILLDVIPVGAIVLAVTTLLDWWMYGSWVIVPLNFLKFNLLSSGGDYYGTHVFHWYFTQGFPSMIWTFLPFALCGIVKSQEWRLSGLIAWVLGVYSILGHKEFRFVLPVLPLALMFSGYCLASMSQSKGKNQHRKGSLSRLQLSVILLVITNVPMALYMSLFHQRGTEDVMYYLSKEAYDGRVRSVLFLMPCHSTPYYSTLHYNLPMRFLDCTPSDSKGTLDESDRFLTSPSEFVGDVFGNLSAFSHIVLFESEERHVLQLLLHNSFLEMRRFFHSHFKIDRDLQSAVVVYSWRDVL
;
A
#
# COMPACT_ATOMS: atom_id res chain seq x y z
N MET A 1 39.77 -16.09 1.96
CA MET A 1 38.93 -16.82 2.94
C MET A 1 39.13 -16.31 4.37
N LYS A 2 40.36 -16.27 4.90
CA LYS A 2 40.62 -15.81 6.28
C LYS A 2 40.08 -14.41 6.62
N SER A 3 40.15 -13.43 5.70
CA SER A 3 39.59 -12.08 5.95
C SER A 3 38.05 -12.06 5.97
N LYS A 4 37.38 -12.89 5.16
CA LYS A 4 35.91 -12.98 5.14
C LYS A 4 35.38 -13.61 6.41
N CYS A 5 36.01 -14.69 6.90
CA CYS A 5 35.62 -15.28 8.19
C CYS A 5 35.87 -14.31 9.34
N ARG A 6 36.99 -13.59 9.33
CA ARG A 6 37.28 -12.57 10.33
C ARG A 6 36.21 -11.48 10.34
N PHE A 7 35.82 -10.97 9.18
CA PHE A 7 34.74 -9.98 9.05
C PHE A 7 33.41 -10.50 9.60
N ILE A 8 33.02 -11.73 9.23
CA ILE A 8 31.77 -12.32 9.72
C ILE A 8 31.80 -12.48 11.25
N LEU A 9 32.88 -13.04 11.80
CA LEU A 9 32.97 -13.37 13.21
C LEU A 9 33.20 -12.15 14.11
N LEU A 10 33.97 -11.16 13.67
CA LEU A 10 34.34 -10.00 14.49
C LEU A 10 33.45 -8.78 14.26
N ASP A 11 32.87 -8.63 13.06
CA ASP A 11 32.07 -7.45 12.74
C ASP A 11 30.58 -7.82 12.64
N VAL A 12 30.22 -8.78 11.78
CA VAL A 12 28.80 -9.09 11.50
C VAL A 12 28.09 -9.69 12.72
N ILE A 13 28.66 -10.73 13.34
CA ILE A 13 28.02 -11.40 14.48
C ILE A 13 27.90 -10.47 15.69
N PRO A 14 28.95 -9.75 16.13
CA PRO A 14 28.84 -8.89 17.31
C PRO A 14 27.89 -7.71 17.07
N VAL A 15 27.96 -7.06 15.91
CA VAL A 15 27.02 -5.98 15.56
C VAL A 15 25.59 -6.52 15.49
N GLY A 16 25.38 -7.66 14.83
CA GLY A 16 24.07 -8.30 14.76
C GLY A 16 23.50 -8.68 16.13
N ALA A 17 24.34 -9.20 17.03
CA ALA A 17 23.95 -9.54 18.39
C ALA A 17 23.58 -8.31 19.23
N ILE A 18 24.36 -7.22 19.12
CA ILE A 18 24.06 -5.96 19.80
C ILE A 18 22.75 -5.38 19.28
N VAL A 19 22.57 -5.32 17.96
CA VAL A 19 21.32 -4.83 17.35
C VAL A 19 20.14 -5.67 17.81
N LEU A 20 20.24 -7.00 17.75
CA LEU A 20 19.17 -7.89 18.19
C LEU A 20 18.84 -7.74 19.68
N ALA A 21 19.85 -7.56 20.53
CA ALA A 21 19.65 -7.34 21.95
C ALA A 21 18.94 -6.01 22.22
N VAL A 22 19.41 -4.92 21.59
CA VAL A 22 18.80 -3.60 21.72
C VAL A 22 17.36 -3.60 21.21
N THR A 23 17.08 -4.20 20.05
CA THR A 23 15.70 -4.26 19.51
C THR A 23 14.81 -5.09 20.42
N THR A 24 15.28 -6.24 20.91
CA THR A 24 14.47 -7.10 21.80
C THR A 24 14.16 -6.41 23.13
N LEU A 25 15.09 -5.63 23.68
CA LEU A 25 14.85 -4.85 24.90
C LEU A 25 13.86 -3.71 24.67
N LEU A 26 13.95 -3.03 23.53
CA LEU A 26 12.98 -2.00 23.14
C LEU A 26 11.59 -2.59 22.91
N ASP A 27 11.51 -3.69 22.18
CA ASP A 27 10.26 -4.43 21.94
C ASP A 27 9.65 -4.87 23.27
N TRP A 28 10.45 -5.42 24.19
CA TRP A 28 9.98 -5.79 25.52
C TRP A 28 9.41 -4.59 26.30
N TRP A 29 10.09 -3.45 26.25
CA TRP A 29 9.63 -2.24 26.91
C TRP A 29 8.33 -1.68 26.31
N MET A 30 8.20 -1.68 24.99
CA MET A 30 7.04 -1.14 24.28
C MET A 30 5.82 -2.06 24.33
N TYR A 31 6.01 -3.36 24.11
CA TYR A 31 4.93 -4.36 24.11
C TYR A 31 4.58 -4.86 25.52
N GLY A 32 5.41 -4.59 26.54
CA GLY A 32 5.23 -5.10 27.90
C GLY A 32 5.41 -6.62 28.03
N SER A 33 5.94 -7.28 27.01
CA SER A 33 6.13 -8.74 26.95
C SER A 33 7.39 -9.10 26.16
N TRP A 34 8.04 -10.21 26.49
CA TRP A 34 9.27 -10.64 25.80
C TRP A 34 8.96 -11.11 24.38
N VAL A 35 9.20 -10.23 23.42
CA VAL A 35 8.92 -10.47 22.01
C VAL A 35 10.20 -10.29 21.20
N ILE A 36 10.54 -11.32 20.42
CA ILE A 36 11.61 -11.23 19.42
C ILE A 36 10.93 -11.07 18.07
N VAL A 37 10.73 -9.82 17.64
CA VAL A 37 9.97 -9.49 16.42
C VAL A 37 10.48 -10.22 15.17
N PRO A 38 11.81 -10.33 14.89
CA PRO A 38 12.30 -11.07 13.74
C PRO A 38 11.91 -12.56 13.74
N LEU A 39 11.86 -13.19 14.92
CA LEU A 39 11.44 -14.60 15.04
C LEU A 39 9.93 -14.74 14.83
N ASN A 40 9.13 -13.82 15.36
CA ASN A 40 7.70 -13.81 15.12
C ASN A 40 7.37 -13.55 13.66
N PHE A 41 8.12 -12.67 12.99
CA PHE A 41 8.00 -12.45 11.55
C PHE A 41 8.27 -13.73 10.77
N LEU A 42 9.37 -14.43 11.08
CA LEU A 42 9.71 -15.71 10.44
C LEU A 42 8.63 -16.76 10.68
N LYS A 43 8.15 -16.86 11.93
CA LYS A 43 7.06 -17.77 12.29
C LYS A 43 5.81 -17.47 11.48
N PHE A 44 5.34 -16.21 11.49
CA PHE A 44 4.09 -15.80 10.87
C PHE A 44 4.13 -15.91 9.33
N ASN A 45 5.17 -15.37 8.70
CA ASN A 45 5.23 -15.23 7.25
C ASN A 45 5.80 -16.47 6.54
N LEU A 46 6.71 -17.19 7.19
CA LEU A 46 7.42 -18.31 6.55
C LEU A 46 6.95 -19.68 7.05
N LEU A 47 6.73 -19.82 8.36
CA LEU A 47 6.39 -21.11 8.96
C LEU A 47 4.89 -21.34 9.09
N SER A 48 4.09 -20.28 9.18
CA SER A 48 2.66 -20.39 9.49
C SER A 48 1.74 -19.75 8.47
N SER A 49 2.10 -19.61 7.19
CA SER A 49 1.23 -19.12 6.08
C SER A 49 0.32 -17.93 6.45
N GLY A 50 0.69 -17.13 7.45
CA GLY A 50 -0.21 -16.14 8.05
C GLY A 50 -0.40 -14.97 7.10
N GLY A 51 0.66 -14.64 6.35
CA GLY A 51 0.61 -13.67 5.27
C GLY A 51 -0.34 -14.07 4.14
N ASP A 52 -0.58 -15.37 3.91
CA ASP A 52 -1.46 -15.83 2.82
C ASP A 52 -2.92 -15.39 3.05
N TYR A 53 -3.28 -15.04 4.29
CA TYR A 53 -4.56 -14.42 4.65
C TYR A 53 -4.82 -13.13 3.85
N TYR A 54 -3.78 -12.34 3.62
CA TYR A 54 -3.85 -11.06 2.90
C TYR A 54 -3.74 -11.24 1.38
N GLY A 55 -4.01 -12.45 0.88
CA GLY A 55 -3.92 -12.80 -0.53
C GLY A 55 -2.53 -13.32 -0.92
N THR A 56 -2.50 -14.04 -2.04
CA THR A 56 -1.26 -14.65 -2.57
C THR A 56 -1.07 -14.31 -4.02
N HIS A 57 0.19 -14.30 -4.45
CA HIS A 57 0.57 -14.10 -5.84
C HIS A 57 1.43 -15.26 -6.34
N VAL A 58 1.32 -15.56 -7.63
CA VAL A 58 2.17 -16.54 -8.32
C VAL A 58 3.67 -16.24 -8.09
N PHE A 59 4.50 -17.29 -8.06
CA PHE A 59 5.92 -17.15 -7.69
C PHE A 59 6.66 -16.11 -8.56
N HIS A 60 6.37 -16.05 -9.87
CA HIS A 60 7.02 -15.14 -10.80
C HIS A 60 6.53 -13.69 -10.72
N TRP A 61 5.57 -13.37 -9.85
CA TRP A 61 4.91 -12.06 -9.82
C TRP A 61 5.89 -10.90 -9.70
N TYR A 62 6.92 -10.99 -8.85
CA TYR A 62 7.94 -9.95 -8.75
C TYR A 62 8.70 -9.71 -10.05
N PHE A 63 8.94 -10.74 -10.86
CA PHE A 63 9.66 -10.61 -12.12
C PHE A 63 8.77 -10.13 -13.27
N THR A 64 7.48 -10.47 -13.25
CA THR A 64 6.56 -10.20 -14.38
C THR A 64 5.69 -8.97 -14.19
N GLN A 65 5.34 -8.63 -12.94
CA GLN A 65 4.37 -7.58 -12.63
C GLN A 65 4.90 -6.64 -11.54
N GLY A 66 5.24 -7.21 -10.38
CA GLY A 66 5.61 -6.48 -9.17
C GLY A 66 6.76 -5.48 -9.36
N PHE A 67 7.95 -5.98 -9.64
CA PHE A 67 9.11 -5.11 -9.84
C PHE A 67 9.05 -4.31 -11.15
N PRO A 68 8.58 -4.86 -12.28
CA PRO A 68 8.37 -4.09 -13.51
C PRO A 68 7.44 -2.88 -13.35
N SER A 69 6.37 -2.97 -12.56
CA SER A 69 5.48 -1.83 -12.33
C SER A 69 6.12 -0.75 -11.47
N MET A 70 6.97 -1.13 -10.50
CA MET A 70 7.69 -0.19 -9.64
C MET A 70 8.74 0.63 -10.40
N ILE A 71 9.53 -0.03 -11.25
CA ILE A 71 10.57 0.64 -12.05
C ILE A 71 10.01 1.28 -13.33
N TRP A 72 8.85 0.80 -13.79
CA TRP A 72 8.06 1.38 -14.87
C TRP A 72 8.89 1.67 -16.13
N THR A 73 8.76 2.86 -16.71
CA THR A 73 9.46 3.26 -17.93
C THR A 73 10.98 3.39 -17.78
N PHE A 74 11.52 3.29 -16.56
CA PHE A 74 12.96 3.16 -16.34
C PHE A 74 13.49 1.75 -16.61
N LEU A 75 12.64 0.73 -16.73
CA LEU A 75 13.03 -0.68 -16.89
C LEU A 75 13.99 -0.92 -18.06
N PRO A 76 13.71 -0.46 -19.30
CA PRO A 76 14.60 -0.73 -20.43
C PRO A 76 15.98 -0.09 -20.23
N PHE A 77 16.02 1.07 -19.57
CA PHE A 77 17.27 1.76 -19.24
C PHE A 77 18.05 1.02 -18.16
N ALA A 78 17.37 0.43 -17.16
CA ALA A 78 18.01 -0.39 -16.14
C ALA A 78 18.67 -1.62 -16.76
N LEU A 79 17.94 -2.34 -17.63
CA LEU A 79 18.48 -3.51 -18.33
C LEU A 79 19.69 -3.15 -19.22
N CYS A 80 19.58 -2.06 -19.98
CA CYS A 80 20.70 -1.49 -20.73
C CYS A 80 21.89 -1.17 -19.81
N GLY A 81 21.63 -0.57 -18.66
CA GLY A 81 22.63 -0.18 -17.68
C GLY A 81 23.36 -1.38 -17.08
N ILE A 82 22.64 -2.45 -16.76
CA ILE A 82 23.21 -3.71 -16.27
C ILE A 82 24.18 -4.29 -17.31
N VAL A 83 23.74 -4.39 -18.56
CA VAL A 83 24.57 -4.95 -19.66
C VAL A 83 25.81 -4.09 -19.91
N LYS A 84 25.67 -2.75 -19.91
CA LYS A 84 26.78 -1.83 -20.20
C LYS A 84 27.77 -1.66 -19.05
N SER A 85 27.31 -1.69 -17.80
CA SER A 85 28.18 -1.50 -16.64
C SER A 85 28.97 -2.76 -16.31
N GLN A 86 28.45 -3.93 -16.67
CA GLN A 86 29.00 -5.25 -16.29
C GLN A 86 29.12 -5.45 -14.77
N GLU A 87 28.38 -4.67 -13.97
CA GLU A 87 28.37 -4.76 -12.50
C GLU A 87 27.45 -5.88 -12.01
N TRP A 88 27.90 -7.12 -12.21
CA TRP A 88 27.14 -8.35 -11.91
C TRP A 88 26.80 -8.53 -10.43
N ARG A 89 27.55 -7.89 -9.52
CA ARG A 89 27.29 -7.99 -8.08
C ARG A 89 26.00 -7.31 -7.67
N LEU A 90 25.76 -6.10 -8.19
CA LEU A 90 24.55 -5.34 -7.87
C LEU A 90 23.33 -5.87 -8.62
N SER A 91 23.48 -6.27 -9.88
CA SER A 91 22.38 -6.92 -10.61
C SER A 91 22.03 -8.29 -10.02
N GLY A 92 23.06 -9.04 -9.59
CA GLY A 92 22.89 -10.29 -8.83
C GLY A 92 22.19 -10.07 -7.49
N LEU A 93 22.46 -8.97 -6.78
CA LEU A 93 21.75 -8.62 -5.55
C LEU A 93 20.26 -8.33 -5.80
N ILE A 94 19.94 -7.58 -6.86
CA ILE A 94 18.54 -7.33 -7.26
C ILE A 94 17.86 -8.67 -7.55
N ALA A 95 18.45 -9.50 -8.40
CA ALA A 95 17.89 -10.80 -8.77
C ALA A 95 17.74 -11.73 -7.56
N TRP A 96 18.70 -11.71 -6.64
CA TRP A 96 18.65 -12.46 -5.39
C TRP A 96 17.48 -12.04 -4.51
N VAL A 97 17.31 -10.74 -4.27
CA VAL A 97 16.21 -10.21 -3.46
C VAL A 97 14.86 -10.57 -4.09
N LEU A 98 14.69 -10.34 -5.39
CA LEU A 98 13.46 -10.71 -6.10
C LEU A 98 13.21 -12.23 -6.02
N GLY A 99 14.25 -13.05 -6.16
CA GLY A 99 14.16 -14.51 -6.09
C GLY A 99 13.76 -15.01 -4.70
N VAL A 100 14.39 -14.52 -3.64
CA VAL A 100 14.10 -14.93 -2.26
C VAL A 100 12.68 -14.53 -1.86
N TYR A 101 12.27 -13.29 -2.12
CA TYR A 101 10.91 -12.85 -1.80
C TYR A 101 9.85 -13.51 -2.70
N SER A 102 10.22 -14.02 -3.89
CA SER A 102 9.31 -14.77 -4.75
C SER A 102 8.86 -16.12 -4.16
N ILE A 103 9.59 -16.65 -3.18
CA ILE A 103 9.26 -17.90 -2.47
C ILE A 103 8.03 -17.71 -1.56
N LEU A 104 7.80 -16.50 -1.05
CA LEU A 104 6.68 -16.22 -0.15
C LEU A 104 5.35 -16.22 -0.93
N GLY A 105 4.29 -16.79 -0.37
CA GLY A 105 2.96 -16.79 -0.97
C GLY A 105 2.42 -15.37 -1.11
N HIS A 106 2.36 -14.65 0.01
CA HIS A 106 2.05 -13.22 0.06
C HIS A 106 3.21 -12.36 -0.45
N LYS A 107 2.89 -11.38 -1.29
CA LYS A 107 3.87 -10.49 -1.93
C LYS A 107 3.35 -9.07 -1.92
N GLU A 108 4.24 -8.12 -1.66
CA GLU A 108 3.92 -6.70 -1.65
C GLU A 108 5.06 -5.89 -2.28
N PHE A 109 4.72 -4.76 -2.91
CA PHE A 109 5.72 -3.86 -3.50
C PHE A 109 6.77 -3.39 -2.47
N ARG A 110 6.36 -3.16 -1.22
CA ARG A 110 7.26 -2.66 -0.16
C ARG A 110 8.39 -3.62 0.21
N PHE A 111 8.20 -4.93 0.02
CA PHE A 111 9.25 -5.93 0.37
C PHE A 111 10.47 -5.82 -0.55
N VAL A 112 10.27 -5.44 -1.80
CA VAL A 112 11.34 -5.30 -2.81
C VAL A 112 11.70 -3.83 -3.09
N LEU A 113 11.05 -2.88 -2.42
CA LEU A 113 11.35 -1.46 -2.52
C LEU A 113 12.84 -1.11 -2.26
N PRO A 114 13.56 -1.77 -1.32
CA PRO A 114 14.97 -1.47 -1.08
C PRO A 114 15.90 -1.69 -2.29
N VAL A 115 15.53 -2.54 -3.26
CA VAL A 115 16.34 -2.77 -4.47
C VAL A 115 15.97 -1.86 -5.65
N LEU A 116 14.89 -1.09 -5.55
CA LEU A 116 14.49 -0.14 -6.58
C LEU A 116 15.55 0.95 -6.84
N PRO A 117 16.18 1.59 -5.83
CA PRO A 117 17.25 2.57 -6.07
C PRO A 117 18.45 1.99 -6.82
N LEU A 118 18.81 0.73 -6.57
CA LEU A 118 19.90 0.05 -7.28
C LEU A 118 19.56 -0.13 -8.76
N ALA A 119 18.30 -0.48 -9.07
CA ALA A 119 17.86 -0.58 -10.45
C ALA A 119 17.83 0.78 -11.17
N LEU A 120 17.39 1.83 -10.49
CA LEU A 120 17.41 3.20 -11.02
C LEU A 120 18.84 3.72 -11.25
N MET A 121 19.82 3.29 -10.44
CA MET A 121 21.23 3.58 -10.68
C MET A 121 21.69 3.05 -12.04
N PHE A 122 21.30 1.83 -12.41
CA PHE A 122 21.59 1.29 -13.76
C PHE A 122 20.90 2.10 -14.85
N SER A 123 19.65 2.53 -14.65
CA SER A 123 18.97 3.43 -15.59
C SER A 123 19.76 4.72 -15.81
N GLY A 124 20.22 5.35 -14.71
CA GLY A 124 21.08 6.52 -14.74
C GLY A 124 22.38 6.29 -15.50
N TYR A 125 23.04 5.14 -15.30
CA TYR A 125 24.25 4.76 -16.02
C TYR A 125 24.03 4.63 -17.54
N CYS A 126 22.94 3.98 -17.97
CA CYS A 126 22.62 3.87 -19.39
C CYS A 126 22.40 5.26 -20.02
N LEU A 127 21.66 6.15 -19.34
CA LEU A 127 21.43 7.53 -19.79
C LEU A 127 22.73 8.36 -19.85
N ALA A 128 23.61 8.24 -18.85
CA ALA A 128 24.90 8.90 -18.83
C ALA A 128 25.79 8.46 -20.01
N SER A 129 25.83 7.15 -20.30
CA SER A 129 26.52 6.59 -21.46
C SER A 129 25.98 7.15 -22.79
N MET A 130 24.66 7.36 -22.92
CA MET A 130 24.05 7.98 -24.10
C MET A 130 24.44 9.46 -24.27
N SER A 131 24.68 10.17 -23.15
CA SER A 131 25.17 11.54 -23.18
C SER A 131 26.59 11.63 -23.74
N GLN A 132 27.49 10.78 -23.24
CA GLN A 132 28.90 10.75 -23.66
C GLN A 132 29.08 10.35 -25.13
N SER A 133 28.22 9.47 -25.65
CA SER A 133 28.26 9.05 -27.05
C SER A 133 27.93 10.18 -28.04
N LYS A 134 27.25 11.26 -27.61
CA LYS A 134 26.96 12.41 -28.49
C LYS A 134 28.19 13.25 -28.84
N GLY A 135 29.23 13.23 -28.00
CA GLY A 135 30.47 13.97 -28.27
C GLY A 135 31.25 13.48 -29.49
N LYS A 136 30.93 12.30 -30.05
CA LYS A 136 31.63 11.70 -31.20
C LYS A 136 30.91 11.85 -32.55
N ASN A 137 29.60 12.14 -32.56
CA ASN A 137 28.78 12.24 -33.78
C ASN A 137 28.08 13.61 -33.87
N GLN A 138 28.89 14.65 -33.99
CA GLN A 138 28.40 16.01 -34.23
C GLN A 138 28.28 16.21 -35.75
N HIS A 139 27.09 16.10 -36.34
CA HIS A 139 26.70 16.74 -37.62
C HIS A 139 25.24 16.42 -38.05
N ARG A 140 24.24 16.63 -37.19
CA ARG A 140 22.84 16.84 -37.65
C ARG A 140 22.17 17.94 -36.84
N LYS A 141 22.30 19.19 -37.31
CA LYS A 141 21.52 20.34 -36.83
C LYS A 141 20.03 20.04 -37.13
N GLY A 142 19.23 19.82 -36.09
CA GLY A 142 17.75 19.80 -36.20
C GLY A 142 17.01 18.61 -35.60
N SER A 143 17.68 17.53 -35.16
CA SER A 143 17.00 16.36 -34.56
C SER A 143 17.24 16.25 -33.06
N LEU A 144 16.19 15.96 -32.30
CA LEU A 144 16.27 15.65 -30.88
C LEU A 144 17.21 14.45 -30.68
N SER A 145 18.17 14.62 -29.77
CA SER A 145 19.10 13.55 -29.46
C SER A 145 18.42 12.38 -28.75
N ARG A 146 18.96 11.15 -28.88
CA ARG A 146 18.45 9.96 -28.19
C ARG A 146 18.29 10.16 -26.68
N LEU A 147 19.19 10.89 -26.04
CA LEU A 147 19.08 11.26 -24.62
C LEU A 147 17.87 12.17 -24.36
N GLN A 148 17.69 13.23 -25.15
CA GLN A 148 16.55 14.14 -24.99
C GLN A 148 15.23 13.39 -25.17
N LEU A 149 15.13 12.54 -26.19
CA LEU A 149 13.95 11.71 -26.41
C LEU A 149 13.68 10.77 -25.21
N SER A 150 14.73 10.17 -24.66
CA SER A 150 14.62 9.30 -23.48
C SER A 150 14.16 10.06 -22.24
N VAL A 151 14.71 11.25 -22.00
CA VAL A 151 14.30 12.11 -20.88
C VAL A 151 12.86 12.59 -21.05
N ILE A 152 12.47 13.02 -22.26
CA ILE A 152 11.09 13.41 -22.56
C ILE A 152 10.14 12.23 -22.30
N LEU A 153 10.49 11.01 -22.75
CA LEU A 153 9.70 9.81 -22.50
C LEU A 153 9.56 9.51 -21.00
N LEU A 154 10.65 9.62 -20.23
CA LEU A 154 10.60 9.38 -18.78
C LEU A 154 9.74 10.44 -18.07
N VAL A 155 9.88 11.71 -18.44
CA VAL A 155 9.09 12.80 -17.86
C VAL A 155 7.60 12.66 -18.19
N ILE A 156 7.24 12.47 -19.47
CA ILE A 156 5.84 12.40 -19.90
C ILE A 156 5.11 11.16 -19.38
N THR A 157 5.83 10.09 -19.03
CA THR A 157 5.22 8.88 -18.48
C THR A 157 5.16 8.87 -16.95
N ASN A 158 6.14 9.46 -16.26
CA ASN A 158 6.18 9.44 -14.79
C ASN A 158 5.51 10.65 -14.16
N VAL A 159 5.67 11.87 -14.70
CA VAL A 159 5.13 13.08 -14.06
C VAL A 159 3.60 13.10 -14.06
N PRO A 160 2.90 12.86 -15.19
CA PRO A 160 1.44 12.79 -15.17
C PRO A 160 0.91 11.67 -14.28
N MET A 161 1.58 10.51 -14.29
CA MET A 161 1.21 9.37 -13.43
C MET A 161 1.36 9.72 -11.96
N ALA A 162 2.48 10.33 -11.56
CA ALA A 162 2.73 10.76 -10.18
C ALA A 162 1.70 11.81 -9.73
N LEU A 163 1.41 12.81 -10.57
CA LEU A 163 0.39 13.82 -10.27
C LEU A 163 -1.00 13.20 -10.12
N TYR A 164 -1.39 12.31 -11.03
CA TYR A 164 -2.68 11.66 -10.97
C TYR A 164 -2.83 10.77 -9.72
N MET A 165 -1.83 9.92 -9.45
CA MET A 165 -1.82 9.03 -8.29
C MET A 165 -1.79 9.80 -6.95
N SER A 166 -1.13 10.96 -6.90
CA SER A 166 -0.99 11.73 -5.66
C SER A 166 -2.15 12.69 -5.40
N LEU A 167 -2.86 13.15 -6.44
CA LEU A 167 -3.87 14.22 -6.33
C LEU A 167 -5.30 13.77 -6.58
N PHE A 168 -5.51 12.65 -7.29
CA PHE A 168 -6.85 12.23 -7.73
C PHE A 168 -7.19 10.81 -7.32
N HIS A 169 -6.27 9.87 -7.52
CA HIS A 169 -6.55 8.47 -7.23
C HIS A 169 -6.72 8.22 -5.74
N GLN A 170 -7.79 7.50 -5.37
CA GLN A 170 -8.18 7.17 -4.01
C GLN A 170 -8.35 8.36 -3.05
N ARG A 171 -8.57 9.57 -3.58
CA ARG A 171 -8.67 10.80 -2.77
C ARG A 171 -9.87 10.84 -1.83
N GLY A 172 -10.97 10.17 -2.18
CA GLY A 172 -12.25 10.31 -1.49
C GLY A 172 -12.24 9.94 0.00
N THR A 173 -11.35 9.03 0.42
CA THR A 173 -11.22 8.62 1.83
C THR A 173 -10.60 9.73 2.68
N GLU A 174 -9.67 10.52 2.13
CA GLU A 174 -9.13 11.72 2.77
C GLU A 174 -10.15 12.87 2.77
N ASP A 175 -10.79 13.14 1.64
CA ASP A 175 -11.76 14.23 1.52
C ASP A 175 -12.95 14.06 2.49
N VAL A 176 -13.44 12.82 2.66
CA VAL A 176 -14.50 12.51 3.64
C VAL A 176 -14.04 12.77 5.06
N MET A 177 -12.84 12.32 5.44
CA MET A 177 -12.35 12.51 6.80
C MET A 177 -12.08 13.99 7.10
N TYR A 178 -11.59 14.74 6.12
CA TYR A 178 -11.47 16.20 6.22
C TYR A 178 -12.82 16.90 6.37
N TYR A 179 -13.85 16.45 5.65
CA TYR A 179 -15.22 16.94 5.82
C TYR A 179 -15.75 16.62 7.21
N LEU A 180 -15.68 15.36 7.66
CA LEU A 180 -16.11 14.95 9.00
C LEU A 180 -15.38 15.70 10.11
N SER A 181 -14.10 16.04 9.93
CA SER A 181 -13.35 16.87 10.89
C SER A 181 -13.99 18.26 11.05
N LYS A 182 -14.42 18.90 9.95
CA LYS A 182 -15.12 20.19 10.01
C LYS A 182 -16.50 20.07 10.64
N GLU A 183 -17.24 19.03 10.30
CA GLU A 183 -18.57 18.80 10.87
C GLU A 183 -18.50 18.45 12.36
N ALA A 184 -17.43 17.77 12.80
CA ALA A 184 -17.15 17.51 14.21
C ALA A 184 -16.78 18.78 14.97
N TYR A 185 -16.00 19.70 14.36
CA TYR A 185 -15.72 21.02 14.94
C TYR A 185 -17.01 21.81 15.22
N ASP A 186 -17.97 21.75 14.30
CA ASP A 186 -19.28 22.41 14.45
C ASP A 186 -20.27 21.61 15.34
N GLY A 187 -19.85 20.49 15.92
CA GLY A 187 -20.68 19.66 16.80
C GLY A 187 -21.81 18.88 16.10
N ARG A 188 -21.78 18.81 14.76
CA ARG A 188 -22.78 18.10 13.94
C ARG A 188 -22.52 16.60 13.87
N VAL A 189 -21.26 16.16 14.00
CA VAL A 189 -20.90 14.73 14.06
C VAL A 189 -20.73 14.30 15.51
N ARG A 190 -21.43 13.24 15.93
CA ARG A 190 -21.33 12.67 17.29
C ARG A 190 -20.71 11.28 17.31
N SER A 191 -20.89 10.50 16.25
CA SER A 191 -20.41 9.13 16.08
C SER A 191 -20.41 8.71 14.62
N VAL A 192 -19.44 7.90 14.19
CA VAL A 192 -19.28 7.50 12.78
C VAL A 192 -19.12 5.99 12.64
N LEU A 193 -19.89 5.39 11.72
CA LEU A 193 -19.72 3.99 11.30
C LEU A 193 -19.16 3.93 9.88
N PHE A 194 -18.09 3.17 9.68
CA PHE A 194 -17.48 2.93 8.38
C PHE A 194 -17.89 1.53 7.87
N LEU A 195 -18.80 1.49 6.89
CA LEU A 195 -19.22 0.28 6.17
C LEU A 195 -18.39 0.14 4.89
N MET A 196 -17.10 -0.09 5.08
CA MET A 196 -16.08 -0.22 4.05
C MET A 196 -14.96 -1.13 4.57
N PRO A 197 -14.09 -1.67 3.71
CA PRO A 197 -12.96 -2.48 4.16
C PRO A 197 -12.15 -1.80 5.26
N CYS A 198 -11.64 -2.59 6.19
CA CYS A 198 -10.86 -2.08 7.31
C CYS A 198 -9.68 -1.21 6.82
N HIS A 199 -9.29 -0.22 7.63
CA HIS A 199 -8.17 0.70 7.32
C HIS A 199 -8.28 1.47 5.99
N SER A 200 -9.50 1.64 5.44
CA SER A 200 -9.72 2.42 4.22
C SER A 200 -9.59 3.93 4.41
N THR A 201 -9.65 4.44 5.65
CA THR A 201 -9.59 5.88 5.96
C THR A 201 -8.48 6.18 6.97
N PRO A 202 -7.93 7.41 6.97
CA PRO A 202 -6.92 7.85 7.95
C PRO A 202 -7.46 7.96 9.39
N TYR A 203 -8.76 7.81 9.58
CA TYR A 203 -9.38 7.73 10.91
C TYR A 203 -9.01 8.94 11.80
N TYR A 204 -8.58 8.71 13.04
CA TYR A 204 -8.22 9.79 13.97
C TYR A 204 -7.04 10.67 13.53
N SER A 205 -6.19 10.23 12.59
CA SER A 205 -5.05 11.05 12.15
C SER A 205 -5.47 12.28 11.34
N THR A 206 -6.67 12.25 10.75
CA THR A 206 -7.25 13.41 10.03
C THR A 206 -8.42 14.00 10.80
N LEU A 207 -9.18 13.20 11.55
CA LEU A 207 -10.34 13.71 12.28
C LEU A 207 -9.96 14.69 13.38
N HIS A 208 -8.97 14.34 14.22
CA HIS A 208 -8.53 15.10 15.40
C HIS A 208 -9.60 15.44 16.45
N TYR A 209 -10.69 14.67 16.52
CA TYR A 209 -11.71 14.78 17.58
C TYR A 209 -11.92 13.45 18.28
N ASN A 210 -12.14 13.50 19.59
CA ASN A 210 -12.46 12.33 20.40
C ASN A 210 -13.96 12.03 20.36
N LEU A 211 -14.40 11.40 19.27
CA LEU A 211 -15.77 10.93 19.08
C LEU A 211 -15.77 9.45 18.71
N PRO A 212 -16.75 8.67 19.18
CA PRO A 212 -16.80 7.23 18.92
C PRO A 212 -16.91 6.95 17.42
N MET A 213 -15.93 6.23 16.91
CA MET A 213 -15.90 5.72 15.55
C MET A 213 -15.78 4.20 15.56
N ARG A 214 -16.38 3.54 14.56
CA ARG A 214 -16.24 2.09 14.35
C ARG A 214 -16.05 1.78 12.87
N PHE A 215 -15.08 0.93 12.55
CA PHE A 215 -14.91 0.31 11.24
C PHE A 215 -15.04 -1.21 11.38
N LEU A 216 -15.16 -1.92 10.25
CA LEU A 216 -15.29 -3.37 10.20
C LEU A 216 -13.99 -4.05 10.66
N ASP A 217 -14.07 -4.98 11.61
CA ASP A 217 -12.89 -5.72 12.07
C ASP A 217 -12.34 -6.64 10.96
N CYS A 218 -11.02 -6.69 10.84
CA CYS A 218 -10.30 -7.56 9.91
C CYS A 218 -9.12 -8.27 10.59
N THR A 219 -9.21 -8.43 11.91
CA THR A 219 -8.23 -9.19 12.67
C THR A 219 -8.26 -10.66 12.21
N PRO A 220 -7.13 -11.23 11.77
CA PRO A 220 -7.09 -12.60 11.27
C PRO A 220 -7.42 -13.59 12.41
N SER A 221 -8.28 -14.57 12.12
CA SER A 221 -8.64 -15.62 13.08
C SER A 221 -7.60 -16.74 13.15
N ASP A 222 -7.43 -17.35 14.33
CA ASP A 222 -6.58 -18.54 14.50
C ASP A 222 -7.08 -19.76 13.70
N SER A 223 -8.39 -19.83 13.44
CA SER A 223 -9.00 -20.86 12.60
C SER A 223 -8.94 -20.47 11.12
N LYS A 224 -8.27 -21.29 10.31
CA LYS A 224 -8.26 -21.13 8.85
C LYS A 224 -9.68 -21.28 8.29
N GLY A 225 -10.12 -20.29 7.52
CA GLY A 225 -11.40 -20.31 6.80
C GLY A 225 -12.56 -19.62 7.50
N THR A 226 -12.36 -19.06 8.70
CA THR A 226 -13.35 -18.17 9.32
C THR A 226 -13.24 -16.78 8.68
N LEU A 227 -14.36 -16.26 8.18
CA LEU A 227 -14.42 -14.91 7.59
C LEU A 227 -14.43 -13.86 8.70
N ASP A 228 -13.63 -12.81 8.55
CA ASP A 228 -13.66 -11.64 9.43
C ASP A 228 -14.91 -10.78 9.21
N GLU A 229 -15.12 -9.75 10.04
CA GLU A 229 -16.29 -8.86 9.90
C GLU A 229 -16.33 -8.17 8.53
N SER A 230 -15.17 -7.72 8.02
CA SER A 230 -15.06 -7.08 6.70
C SER A 230 -15.45 -8.04 5.58
N ASP A 231 -14.95 -9.27 5.57
CA ASP A 231 -15.26 -10.28 4.55
C ASP A 231 -16.72 -10.76 4.60
N ARG A 232 -17.26 -10.91 5.81
CA ARG A 232 -18.70 -11.21 6.00
C ARG A 232 -19.58 -10.10 5.45
N PHE A 233 -19.24 -8.84 5.75
CA PHE A 233 -19.95 -7.68 5.22
C PHE A 233 -19.92 -7.67 3.69
N LEU A 234 -18.76 -7.90 3.08
CA LEU A 234 -18.64 -7.88 1.61
C LEU A 234 -19.36 -9.05 0.92
N THR A 235 -19.55 -10.17 1.63
CA THR A 235 -20.30 -11.33 1.10
C THR A 235 -21.81 -11.08 1.13
N SER A 236 -22.33 -10.55 2.26
CA SER A 236 -23.75 -10.27 2.45
C SER A 236 -23.96 -8.95 3.22
N PRO A 237 -23.88 -7.78 2.54
CA PRO A 237 -23.88 -6.48 3.24
C PRO A 237 -25.14 -6.21 4.07
N SER A 238 -26.33 -6.49 3.52
CA SER A 238 -27.60 -6.21 4.18
C SER A 238 -27.85 -7.10 5.39
N GLU A 239 -27.58 -8.40 5.25
CA GLU A 239 -27.69 -9.39 6.33
C GLU A 239 -26.71 -9.06 7.46
N PHE A 240 -25.44 -8.80 7.11
CA PHE A 240 -24.41 -8.43 8.08
C PHE A 240 -24.79 -7.20 8.89
N VAL A 241 -25.29 -6.14 8.24
CA VAL A 241 -25.66 -4.91 8.94
C VAL A 241 -26.85 -5.14 9.88
N GLY A 242 -27.84 -5.93 9.46
CA GLY A 242 -28.95 -6.32 10.31
C GLY A 242 -28.52 -7.13 11.54
N ASP A 243 -27.63 -8.10 11.36
CA ASP A 243 -27.20 -9.02 12.42
C ASP A 243 -26.21 -8.39 13.41
N VAL A 244 -25.22 -7.65 12.90
CA VAL A 244 -24.09 -7.16 13.71
C VAL A 244 -24.36 -5.82 14.33
N PHE A 245 -25.00 -4.91 13.59
CA PHE A 245 -25.27 -3.56 14.09
C PHE A 245 -26.68 -3.44 14.64
N GLY A 246 -27.67 -4.12 14.06
CA GLY A 246 -29.06 -4.14 14.51
C GLY A 246 -29.71 -2.77 14.53
N ASN A 247 -29.38 -1.96 15.53
CA ASN A 247 -29.79 -0.57 15.67
C ASN A 247 -28.72 0.41 15.17
N LEU A 248 -28.86 0.86 13.92
CA LEU A 248 -27.97 1.87 13.32
C LEU A 248 -28.09 3.27 13.96
N SER A 249 -29.17 3.57 14.70
CA SER A 249 -29.36 4.89 15.32
C SER A 249 -28.32 5.23 16.41
N ALA A 250 -27.51 4.26 16.84
CA ALA A 250 -26.35 4.53 17.69
C ALA A 250 -25.27 5.39 16.98
N PHE A 251 -25.29 5.44 15.65
CA PHE A 251 -24.35 6.20 14.83
C PHE A 251 -25.01 7.44 14.25
N SER A 252 -24.37 8.61 14.40
CA SER A 252 -24.87 9.84 13.78
C SER A 252 -24.61 9.87 12.28
N HIS A 253 -23.49 9.28 11.84
CA HIS A 253 -23.05 9.29 10.46
C HIS A 253 -22.61 7.89 10.02
N ILE A 254 -22.87 7.55 8.76
CA ILE A 254 -22.43 6.31 8.13
C ILE A 254 -21.64 6.66 6.88
N VAL A 255 -20.48 6.04 6.70
CA VAL A 255 -19.60 6.25 5.55
C VAL A 255 -19.38 4.92 4.84
N LEU A 256 -19.52 4.91 3.52
CA LEU A 256 -19.36 3.73 2.69
C LEU A 256 -18.91 4.08 1.27
N PHE A 257 -18.37 3.10 0.57
CA PHE A 257 -18.13 3.21 -0.87
C PHE A 257 -19.45 3.09 -1.65
N GLU A 258 -19.53 3.77 -2.80
CA GLU A 258 -20.69 3.68 -3.70
C GLU A 258 -21.00 2.24 -4.14
N SER A 259 -19.99 1.38 -4.28
CA SER A 259 -20.18 -0.04 -4.61
C SER A 259 -21.07 -0.74 -3.57
N GLU A 260 -20.80 -0.51 -2.29
CA GLU A 260 -21.49 -1.14 -1.17
C GLU A 260 -22.86 -0.51 -0.92
N GLU A 261 -23.01 0.78 -1.21
CA GLU A 261 -24.25 1.54 -1.06
C GLU A 261 -25.44 0.86 -1.72
N ARG A 262 -25.25 0.30 -2.92
CA ARG A 262 -26.32 -0.37 -3.69
C ARG A 262 -26.95 -1.54 -2.93
N HIS A 263 -26.20 -2.16 -2.02
CA HIS A 263 -26.64 -3.32 -1.24
C HIS A 263 -27.32 -2.94 0.08
N VAL A 264 -26.99 -1.78 0.65
CA VAL A 264 -27.48 -1.34 1.98
C VAL A 264 -28.41 -0.14 1.93
N LEU A 265 -28.63 0.48 0.76
CA LEU A 265 -29.43 1.71 0.61
C LEU A 265 -30.82 1.61 1.25
N GLN A 266 -31.56 0.52 0.97
CA GLN A 266 -32.90 0.33 1.51
C GLN A 266 -32.90 0.25 3.05
N LEU A 267 -31.88 -0.37 3.61
CA LEU A 267 -31.69 -0.49 5.06
C LEU A 267 -31.34 0.87 5.68
N LEU A 268 -30.48 1.67 5.04
CA LEU A 268 -30.15 3.02 5.48
C LEU A 268 -31.39 3.93 5.50
N LEU A 269 -32.16 3.93 4.41
CA LEU A 269 -33.39 4.74 4.30
C LEU A 269 -34.44 4.31 5.32
N HIS A 270 -34.61 3.01 5.54
CA HIS A 270 -35.52 2.48 6.57
C HIS A 270 -35.14 2.95 7.98
N ASN A 271 -33.84 3.07 8.26
CA ASN A 271 -33.31 3.57 9.53
C ASN A 271 -33.17 5.10 9.59
N SER A 272 -33.84 5.84 8.68
CA SER A 272 -33.84 7.31 8.63
C SER A 272 -32.46 7.95 8.42
N PHE A 273 -31.58 7.29 7.65
CA PHE A 273 -30.33 7.89 7.18
C PHE A 273 -30.53 8.52 5.80
N LEU A 274 -30.03 9.75 5.63
CA LEU A 274 -30.11 10.50 4.38
C LEU A 274 -28.71 10.83 3.86
N GLU A 275 -28.52 10.75 2.54
CA GLU A 275 -27.25 11.13 1.90
C GLU A 275 -27.00 12.62 2.10
N MET A 276 -25.83 12.94 2.67
CA MET A 276 -25.40 14.32 2.88
C MET A 276 -24.42 14.78 1.82
N ARG A 277 -23.46 13.92 1.48
CA ARG A 277 -22.38 14.29 0.58
C ARG A 277 -21.75 13.08 -0.07
N ARG A 278 -21.31 13.28 -1.31
CA ARG A 278 -20.58 12.30 -2.12
C ARG A 278 -19.26 12.89 -2.56
N PHE A 279 -18.20 12.12 -2.40
CA PHE A 279 -16.83 12.50 -2.73
C PHE A 279 -16.27 11.56 -3.77
N PHE A 280 -15.64 12.13 -4.81
CA PHE A 280 -14.93 11.34 -5.80
C PHE A 280 -13.79 10.55 -5.16
N HIS A 281 -13.64 9.27 -5.52
CA HIS A 281 -12.60 8.40 -4.99
C HIS A 281 -11.62 7.90 -6.07
N SER A 282 -12.10 7.21 -7.10
CA SER A 282 -11.22 6.64 -8.13
C SER A 282 -11.92 6.50 -9.48
N HIS A 283 -11.15 6.62 -10.57
CA HIS A 283 -11.63 6.32 -11.92
C HIS A 283 -11.53 4.83 -12.27
N PHE A 284 -10.68 4.07 -11.57
CA PHE A 284 -10.36 2.68 -11.93
C PHE A 284 -10.46 1.76 -10.72
N LYS A 285 -10.84 0.50 -11.01
CA LYS A 285 -10.86 -0.63 -10.08
C LYS A 285 -9.42 -1.09 -9.81
N ILE A 286 -9.11 -1.36 -8.54
CA ILE A 286 -7.80 -1.88 -8.11
C ILE A 286 -7.94 -3.38 -7.88
N ASP A 287 -8.67 -3.78 -6.85
CA ASP A 287 -8.85 -5.19 -6.48
C ASP A 287 -10.31 -5.65 -6.58
N ARG A 288 -11.20 -4.92 -5.90
CA ARG A 288 -12.65 -5.19 -5.79
C ARG A 288 -13.45 -4.24 -6.67
N ASP A 289 -14.77 -4.24 -6.56
CA ASP A 289 -15.62 -3.38 -7.38
C ASP A 289 -15.19 -1.92 -7.39
N LEU A 290 -15.57 -1.23 -8.48
CA LEU A 290 -15.15 0.14 -8.69
C LEU A 290 -15.71 1.01 -7.56
N GLN A 291 -14.81 1.43 -6.68
CA GLN A 291 -15.06 2.39 -5.62
C GLN A 291 -14.95 3.80 -6.23
N SER A 292 -15.93 4.19 -7.04
CA SER A 292 -15.92 5.49 -7.75
C SER A 292 -16.06 6.69 -6.81
N ALA A 293 -16.82 6.51 -5.73
CA ALA A 293 -17.07 7.55 -4.74
C ALA A 293 -17.16 6.99 -3.32
N VAL A 294 -16.92 7.87 -2.34
CA VAL A 294 -17.24 7.66 -0.93
C VAL A 294 -18.45 8.53 -0.57
N VAL A 295 -19.44 7.93 0.07
CA VAL A 295 -20.71 8.57 0.39
C VAL A 295 -20.85 8.68 1.90
N VAL A 296 -21.38 9.82 2.36
CA VAL A 296 -21.66 10.11 3.76
C VAL A 296 -23.17 10.25 3.94
N TYR A 297 -23.70 9.46 4.85
CA TYR A 297 -25.07 9.51 5.33
C TYR A 297 -25.12 10.09 6.74
N SER A 298 -26.15 10.86 7.04
CA SER A 298 -26.44 11.36 8.39
C SER A 298 -27.81 10.89 8.85
N TRP A 299 -27.95 10.63 10.14
CA TRP A 299 -29.22 10.30 10.75
C TRP A 299 -30.13 11.54 10.80
N ARG A 300 -31.41 11.37 10.44
CA ARG A 300 -32.36 12.48 10.22
C ARG A 300 -32.46 13.47 11.38
N ASP A 301 -32.36 13.01 12.62
CA ASP A 301 -32.50 13.87 13.81
C ASP A 301 -31.22 14.67 14.15
N VAL A 302 -30.16 14.51 13.34
CA VAL A 302 -28.89 15.25 13.44
C VAL A 302 -28.81 16.40 12.42
N LEU A 303 -29.72 16.43 11.42
CA LEU A 303 -29.82 17.47 10.40
C LEU A 303 -30.48 18.75 10.93
#